data_AF-A0A970BW22-F1
#
_entry.id   AF-A0A970BW22-F1
#
_cell.length_a   1.000
_cell.length_b   1.000
_cell.length_c   1.000
_cell.angle_alpha   90.00
_cell.angle_beta   90.00
_cell.angle_gamma   90.00
#
_symmetry.space_group_name_H-M   'P 1'
#
loop_
_entity.id
_entity.type
_entity.pdbx_description
1 polymer ?
#
loop_
_entity_poly.entity_id
_entity_poly.type
_entity_poly.pdbx_seq_one_letter_code
_entity_poly.pdbx_strand_id
1 'polypeptide(L)'
;MSHCRVSARCLAIVVAALVLAACGHTALSPDPVAVPQLPTAQTPVLAPTQTPSPSLPPTVTPRPTATFTPTPSPTPDPYAGLTIADLRAAQDARAAAYRGDELTVEEDLGANEAFTRLLISYPSGDLTIHGFMNVPHGDGPFPVAIVLHGYIDPAVYQTLAYTTRYADALARAGYLTIHPNLRGYPPSDEGPNRFRVGMAEDVLNLLALVRAAAGGEGPLSAADPDAIGMMGHSMGGGITLRVITVDPGVGAAVLYGSMSA
;
A
#
# COMPACT_ATOMS: atom_id res chain seq x y z
N MET A 1 32.63 -25.02 -37.78
CA MET A 1 32.60 -26.38 -37.21
C MET A 1 32.62 -26.21 -35.70
N SER A 2 31.63 -26.54 -34.88
CA SER A 2 30.39 -27.30 -35.05
C SER A 2 29.31 -26.69 -34.16
N HIS A 3 28.09 -26.66 -34.70
CA HIS A 3 26.86 -26.23 -34.02
C HIS A 3 26.31 -27.38 -33.15
N CYS A 4 25.68 -27.05 -32.02
CA CYS A 4 24.66 -27.89 -31.42
C CYS A 4 23.42 -27.04 -31.15
N ARG A 5 22.40 -27.21 -32.00
CA ARG A 5 21.06 -26.65 -31.86
C ARG A 5 20.18 -27.69 -31.19
N VAL A 6 19.47 -27.33 -30.13
CA VAL A 6 18.34 -28.12 -29.61
C VAL A 6 17.05 -27.47 -30.07
N SER A 7 16.20 -28.31 -30.66
CA SER A 7 14.99 -28.01 -31.41
C SER A 7 13.79 -27.68 -30.53
N ALA A 8 13.00 -26.71 -30.98
CA ALA A 8 11.62 -26.46 -30.60
C ALA A 8 10.69 -27.60 -31.03
N ARG A 9 9.68 -27.92 -30.20
CA ARG A 9 8.36 -28.49 -30.56
C ARG A 9 7.37 -28.08 -29.46
N CYS A 10 6.43 -27.17 -29.74
CA CYS A 10 5.05 -27.46 -30.14
C CYS A 10 4.31 -28.45 -29.23
N LEU A 11 3.42 -27.96 -28.36
CA LEU A 11 2.07 -28.51 -28.23
C LEU A 11 1.11 -27.48 -27.64
N ALA A 12 -0.09 -27.47 -28.22
CA ALA A 12 -1.13 -26.45 -28.10
C ALA A 12 -2.20 -26.81 -27.06
N ILE A 13 -2.78 -25.75 -26.48
CA ILE A 13 -4.21 -25.48 -26.21
C ILE A 13 -5.12 -26.69 -25.94
N VAL A 14 -5.72 -26.71 -24.73
CA VAL A 14 -7.15 -27.06 -24.55
C VAL A 14 -7.75 -26.11 -23.50
N VAL A 15 -8.56 -25.15 -23.98
CA VAL A 15 -9.57 -24.44 -23.19
C VAL A 15 -10.86 -25.23 -23.36
N ALA A 16 -11.53 -25.59 -22.26
CA ALA A 16 -12.90 -26.11 -22.30
C ALA A 16 -13.71 -25.50 -21.15
N ALA A 17 -14.49 -24.48 -21.50
CA ALA A 17 -15.61 -23.99 -20.71
C ALA A 17 -16.85 -24.83 -21.06
N LEU A 18 -17.60 -25.25 -20.05
CA LEU A 18 -18.93 -25.85 -20.22
C LEU A 18 -19.86 -25.29 -19.13
N VAL A 19 -20.71 -24.37 -19.56
CA VAL A 19 -21.92 -23.90 -18.87
C VAL A 19 -23.09 -24.58 -19.55
N LEU A 20 -24.06 -25.09 -18.77
CA LEU A 20 -25.52 -25.02 -18.93
C LEU A 20 -26.20 -26.23 -18.26
N ALA A 21 -27.15 -25.95 -17.35
CA ALA A 21 -28.58 -26.29 -17.50
C ALA A 21 -29.26 -26.36 -16.13
N ALA A 22 -30.11 -25.37 -15.85
CA ALA A 22 -31.16 -25.46 -14.86
C ALA A 22 -32.38 -26.19 -15.46
N CYS A 23 -33.12 -26.94 -14.63
CA CYS A 23 -34.58 -27.06 -14.66
C CYS A 23 -35.04 -27.91 -13.46
N GLY A 24 -35.91 -27.32 -12.63
CA GLY A 24 -36.41 -27.93 -11.39
C GLY A 24 -37.55 -28.92 -11.59
N HIS A 25 -37.87 -29.67 -10.53
CA HIS A 25 -39.13 -30.41 -10.37
C HIS A 25 -39.55 -30.35 -8.89
N THR A 26 -40.73 -29.79 -8.63
CA THR A 26 -41.48 -29.81 -7.36
C THR A 26 -42.60 -30.84 -7.45
N ALA A 27 -42.75 -31.70 -6.44
CA ALA A 27 -43.98 -32.40 -6.00
C ALA A 27 -43.57 -33.50 -5.00
N LEU A 28 -44.29 -33.90 -3.94
CA LEU A 28 -45.50 -33.49 -3.22
C LEU A 28 -45.40 -34.22 -1.86
N SER A 29 -45.87 -33.62 -0.77
CA SER A 29 -45.91 -34.24 0.57
C SER A 29 -46.98 -35.33 0.68
N PRO A 30 -46.74 -36.42 1.43
CA PRO A 30 -47.81 -37.35 1.82
C PRO A 30 -48.50 -36.90 3.12
N ASP A 31 -49.84 -36.99 3.11
CA ASP A 31 -50.75 -36.68 4.22
C ASP A 31 -50.61 -37.63 5.44
N PRO A 32 -50.93 -37.16 6.66
CA PRO A 32 -50.84 -37.95 7.88
C PRO A 32 -52.01 -38.94 8.03
N VAL A 33 -51.67 -40.17 8.45
CA VAL A 33 -52.62 -41.25 8.75
C VAL A 33 -53.24 -41.05 10.14
N ALA A 34 -54.57 -41.09 10.20
CA ALA A 34 -55.37 -41.00 11.42
C ALA A 34 -55.30 -42.30 12.26
N VAL A 35 -55.15 -42.16 13.57
CA VAL A 35 -55.18 -43.27 14.54
C VAL A 35 -56.51 -43.22 15.33
N PRO A 36 -57.25 -44.34 15.52
CA PRO A 36 -58.50 -44.36 16.26
C PRO A 36 -58.29 -44.26 17.78
N GLN A 37 -59.11 -43.43 18.45
CA GLN A 37 -59.18 -43.32 19.93
C GLN A 37 -60.27 -44.24 20.51
N LEU A 38 -59.94 -44.95 21.60
CA LEU A 38 -60.86 -45.77 22.41
C LEU A 38 -61.65 -44.91 23.43
N PRO A 39 -62.81 -45.39 23.93
CA PRO A 39 -63.79 -44.58 24.65
C PRO A 39 -63.51 -44.34 26.15
N THR A 40 -64.16 -43.27 26.60
CA THR A 40 -64.07 -42.51 27.84
C THR A 40 -64.63 -43.23 29.08
N ALA A 41 -64.04 -42.96 30.26
CA ALA A 41 -64.68 -43.17 31.57
C ALA A 41 -65.01 -41.81 32.20
N GLN A 42 -66.27 -41.60 32.57
CA GLN A 42 -66.77 -40.37 33.19
C GLN A 42 -66.73 -40.49 34.71
N THR A 43 -66.25 -39.45 35.39
CA THR A 43 -66.46 -39.21 36.82
C THR A 43 -67.20 -37.88 37.01
N PRO A 44 -68.26 -37.80 37.83
CA PRO A 44 -69.03 -36.58 38.02
C PRO A 44 -68.34 -35.67 39.05
N VAL A 45 -68.18 -34.38 38.75
CA VAL A 45 -67.73 -33.36 39.72
C VAL A 45 -68.56 -32.08 39.56
N LEU A 46 -68.90 -31.49 40.71
CA LEU A 46 -69.97 -30.56 41.02
C LEU A 46 -69.87 -29.16 40.38
N ALA A 47 -71.02 -28.49 40.25
CA ALA A 47 -71.20 -27.16 39.67
C ALA A 47 -70.60 -26.02 40.52
N PRO A 48 -69.86 -25.05 39.92
CA PRO A 48 -69.43 -23.84 40.60
C PRO A 48 -70.44 -22.69 40.50
N THR A 49 -70.59 -21.96 41.60
CA THR A 49 -71.44 -20.76 41.78
C THR A 49 -70.86 -19.55 41.03
N GLN A 50 -71.71 -18.80 40.31
CA GLN A 50 -71.31 -17.59 39.56
C GLN A 50 -71.14 -16.37 40.48
N THR A 51 -70.07 -15.60 40.26
CA THR A 51 -69.81 -14.28 40.88
C THR A 51 -69.68 -13.24 39.75
N PRO A 52 -70.32 -12.05 39.81
CA PRO A 52 -70.25 -11.05 38.74
C PRO A 52 -68.92 -10.28 38.72
N SER A 53 -68.47 -9.90 37.51
CA SER A 53 -67.20 -9.19 37.23
C SER A 53 -67.42 -7.69 36.97
N PRO A 54 -66.57 -6.77 37.48
CA PRO A 54 -66.73 -5.33 37.27
C PRO A 54 -66.14 -4.83 35.94
N SER A 55 -66.72 -3.77 35.38
CA SER A 55 -66.32 -3.11 34.11
C SER A 55 -65.61 -1.77 34.37
N LEU A 56 -64.52 -1.47 33.64
CA LEU A 56 -63.73 -0.23 33.76
C LEU A 56 -63.86 0.68 32.52
N PRO A 57 -63.77 2.02 32.68
CA PRO A 57 -63.99 2.99 31.58
C PRO A 57 -62.78 3.15 30.63
N PRO A 58 -62.99 3.69 29.40
CA PRO A 58 -61.95 3.75 28.36
C PRO A 58 -60.91 4.87 28.58
N THR A 59 -59.67 4.62 28.16
CA THR A 59 -58.50 5.50 28.29
C THR A 59 -58.24 6.29 27.00
N VAL A 60 -57.88 7.59 27.10
CA VAL A 60 -57.54 8.47 25.97
C VAL A 60 -56.08 8.26 25.53
N THR A 61 -55.86 8.01 24.23
CA THR A 61 -54.52 7.76 23.65
C THR A 61 -53.88 9.05 23.12
N PRO A 62 -52.64 9.40 23.52
CA PRO A 62 -51.94 10.59 23.01
C PRO A 62 -51.43 10.41 21.57
N ARG A 63 -51.39 11.51 20.80
CA ARG A 63 -50.93 11.55 19.40
C ARG A 63 -49.39 11.61 19.33
N PRO A 64 -48.71 10.84 18.45
CA PRO A 64 -47.26 10.83 18.39
C PRO A 64 -46.68 12.14 17.83
N THR A 65 -45.63 12.64 18.50
CA THR A 65 -44.82 13.78 18.05
C THR A 65 -43.74 13.31 17.08
N ALA A 66 -43.54 14.03 15.97
CA ALA A 66 -42.49 13.71 15.01
C ALA A 66 -41.10 13.83 15.66
N THR A 67 -40.35 12.73 15.64
CA THR A 67 -38.98 12.66 16.17
C THR A 67 -38.01 12.96 15.03
N PHE A 68 -37.11 13.95 15.22
CA PHE A 68 -36.03 14.19 14.27
C PHE A 68 -35.04 13.02 14.34
N THR A 69 -34.89 12.29 13.23
CA THR A 69 -33.84 11.29 13.08
C THR A 69 -32.54 12.00 12.71
N PRO A 70 -31.47 11.91 13.51
CA PRO A 70 -30.18 12.47 13.10
C PRO A 70 -29.72 11.81 11.81
N THR A 71 -29.26 12.61 10.85
CA THR A 71 -28.61 12.10 9.64
C THR A 71 -27.35 11.34 10.05
N PRO A 72 -27.14 10.09 9.59
CA PRO A 72 -25.93 9.36 9.93
C PRO A 72 -24.70 10.12 9.44
N SER A 73 -23.78 10.44 10.35
CA SER A 73 -22.46 10.94 9.98
C SER A 73 -21.67 9.80 9.33
N PRO A 74 -20.95 10.03 8.21
CA PRO A 74 -20.11 8.99 7.62
C PRO A 74 -19.13 8.49 8.68
N THR A 75 -18.97 7.16 8.75
CA THR A 75 -17.96 6.55 9.62
C THR A 75 -16.58 6.93 9.05
N PRO A 76 -15.66 7.47 9.87
CA PRO A 76 -14.31 7.77 9.41
C PRO A 76 -13.65 6.51 8.84
N ASP A 77 -13.09 6.61 7.63
CA ASP A 77 -12.31 5.52 7.04
C ASP A 77 -10.92 5.47 7.71
N PRO A 78 -10.60 4.42 8.48
CA PRO A 78 -9.30 4.31 9.15
C PRO A 78 -8.12 4.13 8.19
N TYR A 79 -8.38 3.89 6.90
CA TYR A 79 -7.39 3.70 5.84
C TYR A 79 -7.30 4.88 4.86
N ALA A 80 -8.09 5.94 5.06
CA ALA A 80 -7.99 7.14 4.23
C ALA A 80 -6.54 7.66 4.20
N GLY A 81 -6.01 7.89 2.99
CA GLY A 81 -4.64 8.33 2.77
C GLY A 81 -3.60 7.21 2.76
N LEU A 82 -4.00 5.95 3.01
CA LEU A 82 -3.09 4.80 3.08
C LEU A 82 -3.16 3.89 1.84
N THR A 83 -4.15 4.09 0.98
CA THR A 83 -4.37 3.20 -0.17
C THR A 83 -3.49 3.59 -1.35
N ILE A 84 -3.29 2.64 -2.28
CA ILE A 84 -2.65 2.93 -3.58
C ILE A 84 -3.42 4.01 -4.34
N ALA A 85 -4.75 4.03 -4.24
CA ALA A 85 -5.58 5.04 -4.89
C ALA A 85 -5.29 6.44 -4.32
N ASP A 86 -5.15 6.56 -3.00
CA ASP A 86 -4.82 7.84 -2.36
C ASP A 86 -3.42 8.33 -2.76
N LEU A 87 -2.42 7.44 -2.74
CA LEU A 87 -1.05 7.78 -3.13
C LEU A 87 -0.94 8.23 -4.59
N ARG A 88 -1.72 7.60 -5.49
CA ARG A 88 -1.83 8.00 -6.90
C ARG A 88 -2.58 9.32 -7.06
N ALA A 89 -3.67 9.52 -6.31
CA ALA A 89 -4.44 10.76 -6.35
C ALA A 89 -3.60 11.97 -5.92
N ALA A 90 -2.60 11.78 -5.05
CA ALA A 90 -1.67 12.82 -4.62
C ALA A 90 -0.50 13.08 -5.61
N GLN A 91 -0.38 12.34 -6.70
CA GLN A 91 0.83 12.36 -7.54
C GLN A 91 1.06 13.70 -8.26
N ASP A 92 0.01 14.32 -8.79
CA ASP A 92 0.13 15.61 -9.47
C ASP A 92 0.45 16.73 -8.47
N ALA A 93 -0.21 16.71 -7.30
CA ALA A 93 0.07 17.66 -6.22
C ALA A 93 1.51 17.53 -5.72
N ARG A 94 2.01 16.30 -5.61
CA ARG A 94 3.41 16.01 -5.28
C ARG A 94 4.37 16.57 -6.34
N ALA A 95 4.11 16.32 -7.61
CA ALA A 95 4.97 16.83 -8.69
C ALA A 95 5.03 18.37 -8.69
N ALA A 96 3.93 19.04 -8.36
CA ALA A 96 3.87 20.50 -8.26
C ALA A 96 4.52 21.09 -7.00
N ALA A 97 4.79 20.26 -5.98
CA ALA A 97 5.31 20.72 -4.69
C ALA A 97 6.84 20.95 -4.69
N TYR A 98 7.57 20.32 -5.61
CA TYR A 98 9.04 20.40 -5.68
C TYR A 98 9.49 21.23 -6.88
N ARG A 99 10.51 22.07 -6.65
CA ARG A 99 11.10 22.99 -7.61
C ARG A 99 12.44 22.53 -8.14
N GLY A 100 13.07 21.56 -7.46
CA GLY A 100 14.33 20.95 -7.87
C GLY A 100 15.57 21.46 -7.12
N ASP A 101 15.41 22.44 -6.24
CA ASP A 101 16.50 23.05 -5.45
C ASP A 101 16.46 22.66 -3.97
N GLU A 102 15.53 21.81 -3.56
CA GLU A 102 15.30 21.48 -2.15
C GLU A 102 16.22 20.39 -1.58
N LEU A 103 16.95 19.66 -2.43
CA LEU A 103 17.94 18.68 -1.96
C LEU A 103 19.21 19.40 -1.50
N THR A 104 19.55 19.24 -0.22
CA THR A 104 20.73 19.87 0.38
C THR A 104 21.87 18.87 0.51
N VAL A 105 23.10 19.31 0.21
CA VAL A 105 24.32 18.58 0.54
C VAL A 105 24.77 18.99 1.93
N GLU A 106 24.72 18.06 2.87
CA GLU A 106 25.07 18.28 4.27
C GLU A 106 26.58 18.13 4.51
N GLU A 107 27.19 17.14 3.85
CA GLU A 107 28.60 16.80 4.01
C GLU A 107 29.15 16.09 2.77
N ASP A 108 30.40 16.36 2.39
CA ASP A 108 31.15 15.53 1.46
C ASP A 108 31.79 14.36 2.22
N LEU A 109 31.32 13.13 1.96
CA LEU A 109 31.79 11.92 2.62
C LEU A 109 33.00 11.29 1.90
N GLY A 110 33.54 11.98 0.89
CA GLY A 110 34.72 11.62 0.14
C GLY A 110 34.43 11.06 -1.25
N ALA A 111 35.49 10.99 -2.05
CA ALA A 111 35.46 10.46 -3.42
C ALA A 111 36.42 9.27 -3.58
N ASN A 112 36.11 8.42 -4.55
CA ASN A 112 37.01 7.40 -5.08
C ASN A 112 37.17 7.60 -6.59
N GLU A 113 37.88 6.71 -7.29
CA GLU A 113 38.12 6.85 -8.73
C GLU A 113 36.84 6.92 -9.58
N ALA A 114 35.73 6.34 -9.11
CA ALA A 114 34.49 6.21 -9.87
C ALA A 114 33.40 7.23 -9.50
N PHE A 115 33.31 7.66 -8.25
CA PHE A 115 32.24 8.56 -7.79
C PHE A 115 32.62 9.36 -6.54
N THR A 116 31.93 10.48 -6.36
CA THR A 116 31.88 11.25 -5.11
C THR A 116 30.66 10.84 -4.29
N ARG A 117 30.81 10.70 -2.97
CA ARG A 117 29.70 10.44 -2.05
C ARG A 117 29.38 11.67 -1.23
N LEU A 118 28.09 11.99 -1.18
CA LEU A 118 27.56 13.13 -0.43
C LEU A 118 26.56 12.64 0.62
N LEU A 119 26.64 13.16 1.84
CA LEU A 119 25.53 13.15 2.78
C LEU A 119 24.53 14.20 2.31
N ILE A 120 23.26 13.81 2.22
CA ILE A 120 22.21 14.68 1.68
C ILE A 120 21.00 14.72 2.62
N SER A 121 20.18 15.75 2.47
CA SER A 121 18.84 15.84 3.03
C SER A 121 17.86 16.37 1.99
N TYR A 122 16.58 16.03 2.13
CA TYR A 122 15.50 16.59 1.32
C TYR A 122 14.18 16.65 2.11
N PRO A 123 13.30 17.61 1.81
CA PRO A 123 12.00 17.69 2.46
C PRO A 123 11.02 16.64 1.93
N SER A 124 10.13 16.18 2.82
CA SER A 124 9.03 15.29 2.52
C SER A 124 7.82 15.67 3.39
N GLY A 125 7.01 16.60 2.88
CA GLY A 125 6.02 17.29 3.71
C GLY A 125 6.71 18.11 4.81
N ASP A 126 6.30 17.91 6.06
CA ASP A 126 6.90 18.57 7.23
C ASP A 126 8.15 17.84 7.76
N LEU A 127 8.60 16.78 7.09
CA LEU A 127 9.77 15.97 7.49
C LEU A 127 11.00 16.31 6.67
N THR A 128 12.17 16.24 7.29
CA THR A 128 13.48 16.21 6.64
C THR A 128 13.98 14.77 6.59
N ILE A 129 14.22 14.26 5.38
CA ILE A 129 14.72 12.91 5.17
C ILE A 129 16.18 13.00 4.77
N HIS A 130 17.03 12.30 5.52
CA HIS A 130 18.45 12.19 5.24
C HIS A 130 18.77 10.95 4.41
N GLY A 131 19.95 10.94 3.82
CA GLY A 131 20.47 9.82 3.05
C GLY A 131 21.89 10.08 2.59
N PHE A 132 22.41 9.21 1.75
CA PHE A 132 23.59 9.51 0.96
C PHE A 132 23.29 9.41 -0.54
N MET A 133 24.07 10.14 -1.32
CA MET A 133 24.07 10.07 -2.77
C MET A 133 25.48 9.78 -3.27
N ASN A 134 25.59 8.93 -4.29
CA ASN A 134 26.82 8.76 -5.04
C ASN A 134 26.63 9.40 -6.42
N VAL A 135 27.52 10.32 -6.79
CA VAL A 135 27.55 10.99 -8.08
C VAL A 135 28.72 10.43 -8.89
N PRO A 136 28.48 9.66 -9.96
CA PRO A 136 29.55 9.17 -10.83
C PRO A 136 30.38 10.32 -11.40
N HIS A 137 31.68 10.08 -11.59
CA HIS A 137 32.52 11.02 -12.31
C HIS A 137 32.16 11.02 -13.81
N GLY A 138 32.07 12.22 -14.39
CA GLY A 138 31.70 12.44 -15.80
C GLY A 138 30.62 13.50 -15.94
N ASP A 139 30.21 13.76 -17.18
CA ASP A 139 29.33 14.89 -17.49
C ASP A 139 27.83 14.57 -17.35
N GLY A 140 27.45 13.29 -17.23
CA GLY A 140 26.05 12.85 -17.25
C GLY A 140 25.37 13.07 -18.63
N PRO A 141 24.03 13.07 -18.70
CA PRO A 141 23.12 12.76 -17.59
C PRO A 141 23.24 11.27 -17.20
N PHE A 142 23.11 10.98 -15.91
CA PHE A 142 23.23 9.64 -15.36
C PHE A 142 21.85 9.04 -15.09
N PRO A 143 21.59 7.77 -15.48
CA PRO A 143 20.42 7.07 -14.98
C PRO A 143 20.43 7.03 -13.45
N VAL A 144 19.27 7.22 -12.83
CA VAL A 144 19.14 7.31 -11.37
C VAL A 144 18.74 5.96 -10.79
N ALA A 145 19.38 5.55 -9.70
CA ALA A 145 18.98 4.38 -8.93
C ALA A 145 18.67 4.74 -7.47
N ILE A 146 17.42 4.56 -7.06
CA ILE A 146 17.02 4.69 -5.66
C ILE A 146 17.22 3.34 -4.96
N VAL A 147 18.10 3.30 -3.95
CA VAL A 147 18.50 2.08 -3.25
C VAL A 147 17.94 2.08 -1.83
N LEU A 148 16.97 1.21 -1.55
CA LEU A 148 16.25 1.16 -0.28
C LEU A 148 16.73 0.00 0.60
N HIS A 149 17.12 0.32 1.83
CA HIS A 149 17.51 -0.69 2.81
C HIS A 149 16.31 -1.43 3.42
N GLY A 150 16.57 -2.64 3.90
CA GLY A 150 15.65 -3.41 4.73
C GLY A 150 15.58 -2.88 6.16
N TYR A 151 14.75 -3.51 7.01
CA TYR A 151 14.66 -3.13 8.41
C TYR A 151 16.01 -3.29 9.12
N ILE A 152 16.39 -2.26 9.86
CA ILE A 152 17.49 -2.23 10.81
C ILE A 152 16.88 -1.64 12.09
N ASP A 153 17.33 -2.06 13.27
CA ASP A 153 16.88 -1.38 14.50
C ASP A 153 17.35 0.09 14.43
N PRO A 154 16.43 1.09 14.47
CA PRO A 154 16.80 2.51 14.36
C PRO A 154 17.84 2.95 15.39
N ALA A 155 17.90 2.32 16.56
CA ALA A 155 18.85 2.65 17.62
C ALA A 155 20.32 2.35 17.24
N VAL A 156 20.54 1.49 16.24
CA VAL A 156 21.88 1.12 15.75
C VAL A 156 22.06 1.45 14.27
N TYR A 157 21.11 2.17 13.68
CA TYR A 157 21.18 2.55 12.28
C TYR A 157 22.31 3.55 12.03
N GLN A 158 22.95 3.41 10.87
CA GLN A 158 23.91 4.37 10.34
C GLN A 158 23.59 4.59 8.87
N THR A 159 23.73 5.83 8.38
CA THR A 159 23.49 6.22 6.98
C THR A 159 24.18 5.29 5.99
N LEU A 160 25.43 4.88 6.27
CA LEU A 160 26.12 3.86 5.49
C LEU A 160 25.75 2.45 5.99
N ALA A 161 24.56 2.01 5.63
CA ALA A 161 24.00 0.71 6.01
C ALA A 161 24.57 -0.47 5.17
N TYR A 162 24.16 -1.71 5.49
CA TYR A 162 24.64 -2.91 4.77
C TYR A 162 24.30 -2.94 3.27
N THR A 163 23.33 -2.14 2.81
CA THR A 163 22.98 -2.00 1.39
C THR A 163 23.82 -0.96 0.65
N THR A 164 24.72 -0.23 1.32
CA THR A 164 25.64 0.73 0.69
C THR A 164 26.44 0.12 -0.47
N ARG A 165 26.86 -1.14 -0.33
CA ARG A 165 27.58 -1.85 -1.40
C ARG A 165 26.80 -1.97 -2.72
N TYR A 166 25.47 -1.94 -2.68
CA TYR A 166 24.65 -1.99 -3.89
C TYR A 166 24.60 -0.62 -4.58
N ALA A 167 24.47 0.46 -3.80
CA ALA A 167 24.62 1.82 -4.30
C ALA A 167 26.03 2.05 -4.89
N ASP A 168 27.07 1.53 -4.24
CA ASP A 168 28.44 1.61 -4.76
C ASP A 168 28.63 0.88 -6.09
N ALA A 169 28.04 -0.31 -6.22
CA ALA A 169 28.14 -1.10 -7.43
C ALA A 169 27.43 -0.42 -8.60
N LEU A 170 26.26 0.16 -8.36
CA LEU A 170 25.50 0.91 -9.35
C LEU A 170 26.21 2.23 -9.72
N ALA A 171 26.77 2.95 -8.74
CA ALA A 171 27.55 4.16 -9.01
C ALA A 171 28.78 3.89 -9.88
N ARG A 172 29.53 2.81 -9.60
CA ARG A 172 30.63 2.34 -10.46
C ARG A 172 30.18 1.93 -11.87
N ALA A 173 28.92 1.56 -12.04
CA ALA A 173 28.32 1.24 -13.33
C ALA A 173 27.74 2.47 -14.05
N GLY A 174 27.91 3.68 -13.50
CA GLY A 174 27.46 4.92 -14.12
C GLY A 174 26.06 5.38 -13.72
N TYR A 175 25.49 4.86 -12.62
CA TYR A 175 24.21 5.34 -12.10
C TYR A 175 24.42 6.40 -11.01
N LEU A 176 23.70 7.51 -11.06
CA LEU A 176 23.56 8.37 -9.89
C LEU A 176 22.71 7.62 -8.87
N THR A 177 23.25 7.32 -7.70
CA THR A 177 22.52 6.51 -6.71
C THR A 177 22.11 7.34 -5.52
N ILE A 178 20.85 7.25 -5.12
CA ILE A 178 20.35 7.86 -3.90
C ILE A 178 19.89 6.76 -2.94
N HIS A 179 20.38 6.81 -1.72
CA HIS A 179 20.04 5.86 -0.66
C HIS A 179 19.49 6.66 0.53
N PRO A 180 18.16 6.81 0.63
CA PRO A 180 17.53 7.49 1.74
C PRO A 180 17.59 6.62 3.00
N ASN A 181 17.80 7.26 4.14
CA ASN A 181 17.68 6.64 5.45
C ASN A 181 16.24 6.21 5.74
N LEU A 182 15.24 6.84 5.08
CA LEU A 182 13.81 6.71 5.35
C LEU A 182 13.37 7.40 6.65
N ARG A 183 12.10 7.82 6.74
CA ARG A 183 11.54 8.38 7.98
C ARG A 183 11.66 7.38 9.14
N GLY A 184 12.01 7.90 10.32
CA GLY A 184 12.25 7.11 11.52
C GLY A 184 13.58 6.34 11.57
N TYR A 185 14.53 6.72 10.71
CA TYR A 185 15.91 6.25 10.76
C TYR A 185 16.85 7.46 10.83
N PRO A 186 17.60 7.62 11.93
CA PRO A 186 18.41 8.80 12.15
C PRO A 186 19.43 9.08 11.02
N PRO A 187 19.72 10.36 10.72
CA PRO A 187 19.13 11.55 11.34
C PRO A 187 17.80 11.99 10.71
N SER A 188 17.15 11.19 9.85
CA SER A 188 15.83 11.55 9.31
C SER A 188 14.80 11.72 10.42
N ASP A 189 13.87 12.64 10.19
CA ASP A 189 12.79 12.89 11.12
C ASP A 189 11.91 11.64 11.33
N GLU A 190 11.32 11.58 12.52
CA GLU A 190 10.27 10.64 12.87
C GLU A 190 8.92 11.12 12.33
N GLY A 191 8.07 10.19 11.90
CA GLY A 191 6.75 10.54 11.40
C GLY A 191 5.80 9.36 11.25
N PRO A 192 4.50 9.61 11.00
CA PRO A 192 3.52 8.55 10.79
C PRO A 192 3.95 7.61 9.67
N ASN A 193 3.91 6.30 9.97
CA ASN A 193 4.37 5.28 9.02
C ASN A 193 3.54 3.99 9.08
N ARG A 194 2.22 4.13 9.27
CA ARG A 194 1.27 3.00 9.26
C ARG A 194 1.43 2.19 7.98
N PHE A 195 1.60 0.87 8.12
CA PHE A 195 1.85 -0.06 7.00
C PHE A 195 3.01 0.32 6.08
N ARG A 196 3.95 1.15 6.57
CA ARG A 196 5.08 1.70 5.81
C ARG A 196 4.67 2.60 4.63
N VAL A 197 3.47 3.17 4.69
CA VAL A 197 2.98 4.07 3.64
C VAL A 197 3.77 5.38 3.63
N GLY A 198 4.11 5.89 4.81
CA GLY A 198 4.92 7.11 4.93
C GLY A 198 6.28 7.00 4.25
N MET A 199 6.99 5.89 4.45
CA MET A 199 8.25 5.65 3.74
C MET A 199 8.08 5.59 2.22
N ALA A 200 6.95 5.08 1.72
CA ALA A 200 6.67 5.10 0.28
C ALA A 200 6.35 6.51 -0.23
N GLU A 201 5.66 7.33 0.57
CA GLU A 201 5.45 8.74 0.28
C GLU A 201 6.77 9.51 0.21
N ASP A 202 7.71 9.30 1.14
CA ASP A 202 9.04 9.93 1.11
C ASP A 202 9.81 9.60 -0.17
N VAL A 203 9.72 8.36 -0.60
CA VAL A 203 10.39 7.92 -1.83
C VAL A 203 9.70 8.49 -3.05
N LEU A 204 8.37 8.53 -3.11
CA LEU A 204 7.64 9.19 -4.20
C LEU A 204 7.99 10.68 -4.27
N ASN A 205 8.11 11.34 -3.12
CA ASN A 205 8.52 12.74 -3.00
C ASN A 205 9.95 12.94 -3.52
N LEU A 206 10.88 12.06 -3.16
CA LEU A 206 12.22 12.04 -3.73
C LEU A 206 12.22 11.86 -5.26
N LEU A 207 11.35 11.00 -5.81
CA LEU A 207 11.23 10.84 -7.26
C LEU A 207 10.73 12.11 -7.94
N ALA A 208 9.79 12.84 -7.33
CA ALA A 208 9.35 14.13 -7.85
C ALA A 208 10.47 15.17 -7.81
N LEU A 209 11.22 15.24 -6.70
CA LEU A 209 12.37 16.12 -6.55
C LEU A 209 13.47 15.84 -7.58
N VAL A 210 13.82 14.57 -7.80
CA VAL A 210 14.80 14.16 -8.84
C VAL A 210 14.37 14.65 -10.22
N ARG A 211 13.10 14.48 -10.57
CA ARG A 211 12.57 14.92 -11.87
C ARG A 211 12.55 16.45 -12.01
N ALA A 212 12.26 17.17 -10.92
CA ALA A 212 12.25 18.63 -10.93
C ALA A 212 13.67 19.22 -10.99
N ALA A 213 14.66 18.56 -10.38
CA ALA A 213 16.04 19.04 -10.30
C ALA A 213 16.89 18.73 -11.54
N ALA A 214 16.52 17.73 -12.33
CA ALA A 214 17.29 17.28 -13.48
C ALA A 214 17.53 18.40 -14.52
N GLY A 215 18.78 18.57 -14.94
CA GLY A 215 19.19 19.65 -15.86
C GLY A 215 19.20 21.06 -15.24
N GLY A 216 18.88 21.19 -13.94
CA GLY A 216 18.94 22.43 -13.19
C GLY A 216 20.32 22.68 -12.57
N GLU A 217 20.33 23.35 -11.42
CA GLU A 217 21.54 23.56 -10.62
C GLU A 217 21.64 22.53 -9.49
N GLY A 218 22.82 22.45 -8.87
CA GLY A 218 23.03 21.63 -7.69
C GLY A 218 23.31 20.15 -7.98
N PRO A 219 23.26 19.31 -6.94
CA PRO A 219 23.84 17.96 -6.95
C PRO A 219 23.06 16.95 -7.82
N LEU A 220 21.82 17.26 -8.20
CA LEU A 220 20.99 16.46 -9.09
C LEU A 220 20.95 16.98 -10.54
N SER A 221 21.70 18.03 -10.86
CA SER A 221 21.75 18.61 -12.22
C SER A 221 22.10 17.58 -13.30
N ALA A 222 22.97 16.62 -12.99
CA ALA A 222 23.39 15.54 -13.88
C ALA A 222 22.48 14.30 -13.83
N ALA A 223 21.32 14.33 -13.17
CA ALA A 223 20.36 13.23 -13.18
C ALA A 223 19.61 13.14 -14.53
N ASP A 224 19.38 11.93 -15.01
CA ASP A 224 18.44 11.66 -16.10
C ASP A 224 17.03 11.40 -15.51
N PRO A 225 16.06 12.32 -15.71
CA PRO A 225 14.73 12.20 -15.12
C PRO A 225 13.86 11.12 -15.79
N ASP A 226 14.23 10.70 -17.00
CA ASP A 226 13.52 9.69 -17.79
C ASP A 226 14.07 8.27 -17.56
N ALA A 227 15.23 8.15 -16.89
CA ALA A 227 15.90 6.89 -16.61
C ALA A 227 16.05 6.62 -15.10
N ILE A 228 14.92 6.44 -14.42
CA ILE A 228 14.88 6.14 -12.98
C ILE A 228 14.58 4.66 -12.73
N GLY A 229 15.44 4.01 -11.96
CA GLY A 229 15.26 2.65 -11.45
C GLY A 229 15.30 2.57 -9.92
N MET A 230 14.86 1.44 -9.39
CA MET A 230 14.85 1.19 -7.94
C MET A 230 15.41 -0.18 -7.57
N MET A 231 16.06 -0.25 -6.43
CA MET A 231 16.47 -1.51 -5.80
C MET A 231 16.04 -1.48 -4.34
N GLY A 232 15.37 -2.53 -3.87
CA GLY A 232 14.92 -2.62 -2.49
C GLY A 232 15.18 -3.99 -1.91
N HIS A 233 15.78 -4.04 -0.70
CA HIS A 233 15.91 -5.28 0.07
C HIS A 233 14.89 -5.37 1.19
N SER A 234 14.21 -6.51 1.35
CA SER A 234 13.29 -6.78 2.47
C SER A 234 12.24 -5.67 2.65
N MET A 235 12.33 -4.87 3.73
CA MET A 235 11.50 -3.69 3.94
C MET A 235 11.55 -2.70 2.76
N GLY A 236 12.74 -2.39 2.28
CA GLY A 236 12.96 -1.55 1.11
C GLY A 236 12.31 -2.14 -0.14
N GLY A 237 12.31 -3.47 -0.30
CA GLY A 237 11.62 -4.14 -1.40
C GLY A 237 10.10 -3.92 -1.37
N GLY A 238 9.49 -4.00 -0.18
CA GLY A 238 8.05 -3.76 -0.02
C GLY A 238 7.68 -2.29 -0.31
N ILE A 239 8.56 -1.36 0.05
CA ILE A 239 8.42 0.06 -0.32
C ILE A 239 8.55 0.22 -1.83
N THR A 240 9.57 -0.37 -2.46
CA THR A 240 9.76 -0.35 -3.91
C THR A 240 8.52 -0.88 -4.63
N LEU A 241 7.94 -2.00 -4.18
CA LEU A 241 6.73 -2.58 -4.78
C LEU A 241 5.54 -1.60 -4.75
N ARG A 242 5.36 -0.88 -3.64
CA ARG A 242 4.33 0.14 -3.52
C ARG A 242 4.60 1.33 -4.45
N VAL A 243 5.84 1.82 -4.48
CA VAL A 243 6.24 2.97 -5.31
C VAL A 243 6.03 2.67 -6.79
N ILE A 244 6.50 1.53 -7.30
CA ILE A 244 6.33 1.17 -8.73
C ILE A 244 4.87 0.87 -9.09
N THR A 245 4.01 0.61 -8.11
CA THR A 245 2.56 0.52 -8.34
C THR A 245 1.96 1.91 -8.50
N VAL A 246 2.45 2.90 -7.75
CA VAL A 246 1.92 4.26 -7.77
C VAL A 246 2.43 5.05 -8.96
N ASP A 247 3.76 5.04 -9.17
CA ASP A 247 4.45 5.88 -10.14
C ASP A 247 4.93 5.06 -11.36
N PRO A 248 4.30 5.22 -12.54
CA PRO A 248 4.71 4.52 -13.77
C PRO A 248 6.00 5.06 -14.38
N GLY A 249 6.55 6.17 -13.88
CA GLY A 249 7.81 6.76 -14.32
C GLY A 249 9.05 6.07 -13.75
N VAL A 250 8.90 4.96 -13.01
CA VAL A 250 10.02 4.10 -12.61
C VAL A 250 10.20 2.99 -13.66
N GLY A 251 11.27 3.07 -14.44
CA GLY A 251 11.49 2.19 -15.60
C GLY A 251 11.98 0.78 -15.25
N ALA A 252 12.57 0.57 -14.07
CA ALA A 252 13.08 -0.73 -13.64
C ALA A 252 13.06 -0.89 -12.12
N ALA A 253 12.87 -2.13 -11.65
CA ALA A 253 12.93 -2.44 -10.22
C ALA A 253 13.61 -3.79 -9.94
N VAL A 254 14.44 -3.82 -8.89
CA VAL A 254 15.02 -5.04 -8.32
C VAL A 254 14.45 -5.26 -6.92
N LEU A 255 13.65 -6.32 -6.77
CA LEU A 255 13.03 -6.72 -5.51
C LEU A 255 13.84 -7.86 -4.89
N TYR A 256 14.68 -7.56 -3.90
CA TYR A 256 15.54 -8.56 -3.26
C TYR A 256 14.98 -8.97 -1.89
N GLY A 257 14.48 -10.20 -1.78
CA GLY A 257 13.93 -10.73 -0.51
C GLY A 257 12.80 -9.86 0.05
N SER A 258 12.02 -9.24 -0.83
CA SER A 258 10.99 -8.25 -0.50
C SER A 258 9.99 -8.80 0.52
N MET A 259 9.60 -7.97 1.48
CA MET A 259 8.37 -8.24 2.22
C MET A 259 7.19 -8.05 1.26
N SER A 260 6.22 -8.97 1.33
CA SER A 260 4.91 -8.76 0.71
C SER A 260 4.13 -7.78 1.58
N ALA A 261 3.50 -6.79 0.94
CA ALA A 261 2.63 -5.82 1.60
C ALA A 261 1.34 -6.49 2.10
#